data_AF-Q728X4-F1
#
_entry.id   AF-Q728X4-F1
#
_cell.length_a   1.000
_cell.length_b   1.000
_cell.length_c   1.000
_cell.angle_alpha   90.00
_cell.angle_beta   90.00
_cell.angle_gamma   90.00
#
_symmetry.space_group_name_H-M   'P 1'
#
loop_
_entity.id
_entity.type
_entity.pdbx_description
1 polymer ?
#
loop_
_entity_poly.entity_id
_entity_poly.type
_entity_poly.pdbx_seq_one_letter_code
_entity_poly.pdbx_strand_id
1 'polypeptide(L)'
;MSRRAKDNMVHGAFWTAAALCIVTLTLIMVFLFMEGFPIFQHVSLADFIFGKLWYPTFDPPEFGILPMIVGSLVVTALSSLIAIPLGIMTAIYLAELAGPRMRAYVKPLVEMLQALPSVVIGFFGMVIVAPWLQETFDIATGLNIANASIMLAFMAVPTITSIAEDAIYSVPNDMREASLALGATHWQTIGRVVVPAALPGISTAVILGMARSIGETMVVLMVAGGAAMLPGSIFDPSRPMPASIAAEMAEAPFRSDHYHALFATGLVLFFFTLAFNALAAWIAEKKKQVGTATL
;
A
#
# COMPACT_ATOMS: atom_id res chain seq x y z
N MET A 1 25.30 -36.93 6.14
CA MET A 1 24.69 -36.11 7.22
C MET A 1 23.49 -36.84 7.78
N SER A 2 23.40 -37.01 9.10
CA SER A 2 22.22 -37.56 9.76
C SER A 2 21.02 -36.62 9.59
N ARG A 3 19.80 -37.16 9.59
CA ARG A 3 18.56 -36.39 9.45
C ARG A 3 18.45 -35.27 10.52
N ARG A 4 18.94 -35.53 11.74
CA ARG A 4 19.07 -34.52 12.82
C ARG A 4 20.06 -33.40 12.51
N ALA A 5 21.18 -33.69 11.84
CA ALA A 5 22.14 -32.65 11.48
C ALA A 5 21.60 -31.72 10.39
N LYS A 6 20.81 -32.25 9.44
CA LYS A 6 20.11 -31.43 8.43
C LYS A 6 19.03 -30.57 9.08
N ASP A 7 18.26 -31.13 10.01
CA ASP A 7 17.18 -30.43 10.72
C ASP A 7 17.71 -29.26 11.55
N ASN A 8 18.78 -29.50 12.33
CA ASN A 8 19.44 -28.43 13.10
C ASN A 8 20.07 -27.35 12.22
N MET A 9 20.57 -27.71 11.03
CA MET A 9 21.13 -26.75 10.09
C MET A 9 20.04 -25.85 9.49
N VAL A 10 18.88 -26.43 9.15
CA VAL A 10 17.72 -25.69 8.64
C VAL A 10 17.13 -24.78 9.73
N HIS A 11 16.96 -25.30 10.95
CA HIS A 11 16.53 -24.50 12.10
C HIS A 11 17.49 -23.35 12.41
N GLY A 12 18.80 -23.62 12.39
CA GLY A 12 19.83 -22.59 12.57
C GLY A 12 19.75 -21.51 11.49
N ALA A 13 19.58 -21.90 10.22
CA ALA A 13 19.46 -20.97 9.11
C ALA A 13 18.20 -20.07 9.20
N PHE A 14 17.05 -20.64 9.55
CA PHE A 14 15.83 -19.84 9.75
C PHE A 14 15.95 -18.91 10.95
N TRP A 15 16.58 -19.37 12.04
CA TRP A 15 16.78 -18.54 13.23
C TRP A 15 17.74 -17.38 12.96
N THR A 16 18.85 -17.62 12.28
CA THR A 16 19.79 -16.54 11.90
C THR A 16 19.17 -15.56 10.91
N ALA A 17 18.40 -16.04 9.94
CA ALA A 17 17.67 -15.18 9.01
C ALA A 17 16.65 -14.29 9.74
N ALA A 18 15.84 -14.87 10.63
CA ALA A 18 14.88 -14.11 11.43
C ALA A 18 15.57 -13.09 12.35
N ALA A 19 16.65 -13.49 13.03
CA ALA A 19 17.43 -12.59 13.88
C ALA A 19 18.04 -11.44 13.07
N LEU A 20 18.60 -11.72 11.88
CA LEU A 20 19.16 -10.71 10.99
C LEU A 20 18.10 -9.70 10.53
N CYS A 21 16.90 -10.16 10.17
CA CYS A 21 15.78 -9.29 9.82
C CYS A 21 15.39 -8.35 10.97
N ILE A 22 15.25 -8.89 12.19
CA ILE A 22 14.89 -8.10 13.38
C ILE A 22 15.99 -7.08 13.70
N VAL A 23 17.26 -7.49 13.67
CA VAL A 23 18.40 -6.59 13.92
C VAL A 23 18.44 -5.48 12.87
N THR A 24 18.25 -5.80 11.59
CA THR A 24 18.27 -4.80 10.51
C THR A 24 17.14 -3.78 10.66
N LEU A 25 15.91 -4.25 10.94
CA LEU A 25 14.77 -3.35 11.18
C LEU A 25 14.99 -2.46 12.41
N THR A 26 15.55 -3.03 13.48
CA THR A 26 15.87 -2.28 14.70
C THR A 26 16.93 -1.23 14.42
N LEU A 27 17.97 -1.55 13.64
CA LEU A 27 19.01 -0.60 13.25
C LEU A 27 18.45 0.53 12.39
N ILE A 28 17.58 0.24 11.41
CA ILE A 28 16.89 1.26 10.61
C ILE A 28 16.07 2.19 11.52
N MET A 29 15.32 1.60 12.46
CA MET A 29 14.52 2.38 13.42
C MET A 29 15.39 3.29 14.28
N VAL A 30 16.45 2.75 14.90
CA VAL A 30 17.39 3.54 15.72
C VAL A 30 18.04 4.64 14.89
N PHE A 31 18.44 4.36 13.64
CA PHE A 31 19.02 5.34 12.74
C PHE A 31 18.05 6.47 12.40
N LEU A 32 16.79 6.16 12.05
CA LEU A 32 15.76 7.16 11.81
C LEU A 32 15.52 8.05 13.03
N PHE A 33 15.52 7.48 14.24
CA PHE A 33 15.39 8.25 15.48
C PHE A 33 16.59 9.16 15.73
N MET A 34 17.81 8.64 15.58
CA MET A 34 19.03 9.41 15.82
C MET A 34 19.16 10.59 14.86
N GLU A 35 18.83 10.40 13.58
CA GLU A 35 18.93 11.45 12.57
C GLU A 35 17.69 12.35 12.51
N GLY A 36 16.51 11.86 12.91
CA GLY A 36 15.27 12.65 12.88
C GLY A 36 15.05 13.53 14.11
N PHE A 37 15.51 13.11 15.29
CA PHE A 37 15.27 13.86 16.53
C PHE A 37 15.91 15.26 16.62
N PRO A 38 17.09 15.53 16.03
CA PRO A 38 17.75 16.84 16.12
C PRO A 38 16.92 18.03 15.62
N ILE A 39 16.00 17.82 14.66
CA ILE A 39 15.16 18.92 14.12
C ILE A 39 14.28 19.56 15.20
N PHE A 40 13.92 18.81 16.24
CA PHE A 40 13.03 19.29 17.30
C PHE A 40 13.69 20.28 18.27
N GLN A 41 14.99 20.54 18.09
CA GLN A 41 15.69 21.65 18.74
C GLN A 41 15.38 23.00 18.08
N HIS A 42 15.03 22.98 16.78
CA HIS A 42 14.75 24.17 15.97
C HIS A 42 13.26 24.38 15.70
N VAL A 43 12.48 23.28 15.61
CA VAL A 43 11.05 23.32 15.31
C VAL A 43 10.28 22.57 16.39
N SER A 44 9.15 23.09 16.86
CA SER A 44 8.32 22.34 17.80
C SER A 44 7.67 21.12 17.11
N LEU A 45 7.42 20.05 17.86
CA LEU A 45 6.74 18.85 17.32
C LEU A 45 5.36 19.19 16.71
N ALA A 46 4.66 20.15 17.32
CA ALA A 46 3.35 20.60 16.84
C ALA A 46 3.47 21.35 15.50
N ASP A 47 4.44 22.24 15.37
CA ASP A 47 4.67 23.00 14.13
C ASP A 47 5.20 22.10 13.02
N PHE A 48 5.98 21.07 13.36
CA PHE A 48 6.42 20.06 12.40
C PHE A 48 5.22 19.28 11.85
N ILE A 49 4.38 18.69 12.73
CA ILE A 49 3.28 17.81 12.30
C ILE A 49 2.10 18.58 11.69
N PHE A 50 1.70 19.70 12.31
CA PHE A 50 0.51 20.47 11.91
C PHE A 50 0.83 21.70 11.07
N GLY A 51 2.11 22.01 10.86
CA GLY A 51 2.55 23.07 9.97
C GLY A 51 2.08 22.80 8.55
N LYS A 52 1.63 23.87 7.87
CA LYS A 52 1.00 23.80 6.54
C LYS A 52 1.96 24.09 5.39
N LEU A 53 3.17 24.55 5.71
CA LEU A 53 4.13 25.06 4.76
C LEU A 53 5.43 24.27 4.87
N TRP A 54 5.96 23.87 3.72
CA TRP A 54 7.24 23.19 3.60
C TRP A 54 8.15 24.04 2.72
N TYR A 55 8.98 24.86 3.37
CA TYR A 55 9.97 25.72 2.75
C TYR A 55 11.32 25.63 3.47
N PRO A 56 12.10 24.55 3.22
CA PRO A 56 13.42 24.35 3.83
C PRO A 56 14.46 25.42 3.51
N THR A 57 14.29 26.14 2.40
CA THR A 57 15.24 27.16 1.89
C THR A 57 14.85 28.59 2.25
N PHE A 58 13.72 28.79 2.92
CA PHE A 58 13.25 30.12 3.34
C PHE A 58 13.95 30.55 4.65
N ASP A 59 13.92 31.85 4.96
CA ASP A 59 14.47 32.40 6.21
C ASP A 59 13.37 33.21 6.94
N PRO A 60 12.85 32.72 8.08
CA PRO A 60 13.17 31.45 8.75
C PRO A 60 12.63 30.21 8.00
N PRO A 61 13.29 29.04 8.10
CA PRO A 61 12.87 27.83 7.39
C PRO A 61 11.59 27.22 8.00
N GLU A 62 10.74 26.65 7.14
CA GLU A 62 9.47 26.02 7.54
C GLU A 62 9.45 24.54 7.18
N PHE A 63 9.13 23.69 8.16
CA PHE A 63 9.18 22.23 8.05
C PHE A 63 7.83 21.55 8.35
N GLY A 64 6.73 22.20 7.98
CA GLY A 64 5.38 21.68 8.18
C GLY A 64 5.05 20.52 7.24
N ILE A 65 4.84 19.32 7.79
CA ILE A 65 4.58 18.09 7.00
C ILE A 65 3.10 17.75 6.85
N LEU A 66 2.17 18.56 7.39
CA LEU A 66 0.74 18.29 7.29
C LEU A 66 0.26 18.08 5.84
N PRO A 67 0.67 18.91 4.84
CA PRO A 67 0.30 18.67 3.44
C PRO A 67 0.74 17.31 2.92
N MET A 68 1.91 16.83 3.35
CA MET A 68 2.46 15.54 2.91
C MET A 68 1.71 14.38 3.55
N ILE A 69 1.33 14.50 4.82
CA ILE A 69 0.50 13.52 5.54
C ILE A 69 -0.87 13.42 4.85
N VAL A 70 -1.53 14.55 4.61
CA VAL A 70 -2.83 14.59 3.95
C VAL A 70 -2.72 14.05 2.53
N GLY A 71 -1.70 14.43 1.77
CA GLY A 71 -1.45 13.90 0.42
C GLY A 71 -1.30 12.38 0.41
N SER A 72 -0.47 11.83 1.29
CA SER A 72 -0.31 10.37 1.46
C SER A 72 -1.63 9.67 1.80
N LEU A 73 -2.40 10.24 2.74
CA LEU A 73 -3.69 9.69 3.18
C LEU A 73 -4.73 9.69 2.07
N VAL A 74 -4.91 10.83 1.39
CA VAL A 74 -5.92 11.01 0.34
C VAL A 74 -5.61 10.10 -0.84
N VAL A 75 -4.36 10.08 -1.31
CA VAL A 75 -3.93 9.24 -2.43
C VAL A 75 -4.12 7.75 -2.10
N THR A 76 -3.74 7.32 -0.89
CA THR A 76 -3.97 5.93 -0.44
C THR A 76 -5.45 5.60 -0.33
N ALA A 77 -6.26 6.50 0.23
CA ALA A 77 -7.69 6.25 0.42
C ALA A 77 -8.41 6.13 -0.94
N LEU A 78 -8.12 7.03 -1.87
CA LEU A 78 -8.70 7.01 -3.22
C LEU A 78 -8.22 5.80 -4.03
N SER A 79 -6.93 5.45 -3.96
CA SER A 79 -6.43 4.25 -4.63
C SER A 79 -7.08 2.98 -4.07
N SER A 80 -7.25 2.90 -2.75
CA SER A 80 -7.90 1.77 -2.07
C SER A 80 -9.38 1.66 -2.44
N LEU A 81 -10.08 2.79 -2.55
CA LEU A 81 -11.49 2.85 -2.96
C LEU A 81 -11.71 2.22 -4.35
N ILE A 82 -10.72 2.34 -5.23
CA ILE A 82 -10.76 1.75 -6.58
C ILE A 82 -10.25 0.30 -6.55
N ALA A 83 -9.10 0.07 -5.90
CA ALA A 83 -8.40 -1.20 -5.98
C ALA A 83 -9.10 -2.34 -5.24
N ILE A 84 -9.68 -2.06 -4.08
CA ILE A 84 -10.35 -3.07 -3.26
C ILE A 84 -11.55 -3.69 -3.99
N PRO A 85 -12.55 -2.91 -4.48
CA PRO A 85 -13.68 -3.51 -5.16
C PRO A 85 -13.25 -4.21 -6.45
N LEU A 86 -12.41 -3.59 -7.28
CA LEU A 86 -11.95 -4.22 -8.53
C LEU A 86 -11.16 -5.51 -8.27
N GLY A 87 -10.26 -5.51 -7.28
CA GLY A 87 -9.46 -6.67 -6.94
C GLY A 87 -10.31 -7.82 -6.40
N ILE A 88 -11.25 -7.54 -5.49
CA ILE A 88 -12.12 -8.57 -4.91
C ILE A 88 -13.09 -9.11 -5.97
N MET A 89 -13.70 -8.24 -6.79
CA MET A 89 -14.63 -8.69 -7.84
C MET A 89 -13.90 -9.56 -8.88
N THR A 90 -12.69 -9.19 -9.26
CA THR A 90 -11.86 -9.99 -10.18
C THR A 90 -11.48 -11.32 -9.55
N ALA A 91 -11.12 -11.35 -8.26
CA ALA A 91 -10.81 -12.58 -7.55
C ALA A 91 -12.01 -13.54 -7.47
N ILE A 92 -13.20 -13.02 -7.13
CA ILE A 92 -14.44 -13.80 -7.09
C ILE A 92 -14.75 -14.36 -8.49
N TYR A 93 -14.62 -13.53 -9.53
CA TYR A 93 -14.83 -13.99 -10.90
C TYR A 93 -13.87 -15.11 -11.29
N LEU A 94 -12.57 -14.95 -11.03
CA LEU A 94 -11.55 -15.95 -11.39
C LEU A 94 -11.68 -17.25 -10.60
N ALA A 95 -12.09 -17.18 -9.34
CA ALA A 95 -12.19 -18.35 -8.48
C ALA A 95 -13.50 -19.14 -8.67
N GLU A 96 -14.64 -18.47 -8.89
CA GLU A 96 -15.96 -19.12 -8.86
C GLU A 96 -16.71 -19.12 -10.20
N LEU A 97 -16.44 -18.17 -11.09
CA LEU A 97 -17.23 -17.97 -12.33
C LEU A 97 -16.43 -18.29 -13.60
N ALA A 98 -15.11 -18.10 -13.58
CA ALA A 98 -14.26 -18.27 -14.74
C ALA A 98 -14.07 -19.75 -15.09
N GLY A 99 -14.29 -20.08 -16.37
CA GLY A 99 -13.96 -21.41 -16.88
C GLY A 99 -12.44 -21.70 -16.85
N PRO A 100 -12.01 -22.98 -16.91
CA PRO A 100 -10.61 -23.36 -16.78
C PRO A 100 -9.66 -22.67 -17.77
N ARG A 101 -10.13 -22.45 -19.01
CA ARG A 101 -9.37 -21.74 -20.04
C ARG A 101 -9.16 -20.27 -19.68
N MET A 102 -10.21 -19.58 -19.23
CA MET A 102 -10.13 -18.16 -18.87
C MET A 102 -9.14 -17.96 -17.71
N ARG A 103 -9.23 -18.81 -16.68
CA ARG A 103 -8.31 -18.77 -15.54
C ARG A 103 -6.85 -19.01 -15.97
N ALA A 104 -6.61 -19.96 -16.86
CA ALA A 104 -5.27 -20.29 -17.35
C ALA A 104 -4.59 -19.14 -18.10
N TYR A 105 -5.35 -18.19 -18.67
CA TYR A 105 -4.79 -17.01 -19.33
C TYR A 105 -4.78 -15.77 -18.42
N VAL A 106 -5.88 -15.50 -17.71
CA VAL A 106 -6.02 -14.26 -16.94
C VAL A 106 -5.15 -14.27 -15.69
N LYS A 107 -5.04 -15.39 -14.97
CA LYS A 107 -4.23 -15.44 -13.74
C LYS A 107 -2.75 -15.11 -14.00
N PRO A 108 -2.06 -15.74 -14.99
CA PRO A 108 -0.70 -15.35 -15.33
C PRO A 108 -0.58 -13.89 -15.77
N LEU A 109 -1.55 -13.34 -16.51
CA LEU A 109 -1.53 -11.92 -16.91
C LEU A 109 -1.60 -10.99 -15.69
N VAL A 110 -2.47 -11.29 -14.72
CA VAL A 110 -2.57 -10.52 -13.46
C VAL A 110 -1.26 -10.61 -12.67
N GLU A 111 -0.65 -11.79 -12.58
CA GLU A 111 0.64 -11.97 -11.92
C GLU A 111 1.77 -11.22 -12.65
N MET A 112 1.76 -11.21 -13.98
CA MET A 112 2.74 -10.46 -14.79
C MET A 112 2.60 -8.95 -14.58
N LEU A 113 1.39 -8.41 -14.36
CA LEU A 113 1.21 -6.99 -14.04
C LEU A 113 1.88 -6.60 -12.71
N GLN A 114 1.99 -7.52 -11.75
CA GLN A 114 2.68 -7.27 -10.48
C GLN A 114 4.21 -7.15 -10.65
N ALA A 115 4.76 -7.76 -11.71
CA ALA A 115 6.19 -7.72 -12.02
C ALA A 115 6.63 -6.41 -12.70
N LEU A 116 5.68 -5.55 -13.10
CA LEU A 116 6.01 -4.26 -13.70
C LEU A 116 6.73 -3.36 -12.68
N PRO A 117 7.89 -2.78 -13.04
CA PRO A 117 8.55 -1.79 -12.21
C PRO A 117 7.65 -0.58 -11.98
N SER A 118 7.62 -0.06 -10.75
CA SER A 118 6.79 1.09 -10.39
C SER A 118 7.09 2.33 -11.23
N VAL A 119 8.36 2.54 -11.61
CA VAL A 119 8.79 3.62 -12.50
C VAL A 119 8.10 3.55 -13.87
N VAL A 120 7.85 2.35 -14.41
CA VAL A 120 7.15 2.19 -15.70
C VAL A 120 5.71 2.65 -15.59
N ILE A 121 5.05 2.32 -14.47
CA ILE A 121 3.68 2.75 -14.18
C ILE A 121 3.63 4.27 -13.99
N GLY A 122 4.57 4.83 -13.23
CA GLY A 122 4.70 6.29 -13.03
C GLY A 122 4.95 7.03 -14.35
N PHE A 123 5.82 6.49 -15.22
CA PHE A 123 6.08 7.06 -16.54
C PHE A 123 4.84 7.01 -17.43
N PHE A 124 4.12 5.89 -17.46
CA PHE A 124 2.85 5.78 -18.18
C PHE A 124 1.82 6.80 -17.68
N GLY A 125 1.68 6.94 -16.36
CA GLY A 125 0.77 7.92 -15.75
C GLY A 125 1.14 9.36 -16.10
N MET A 126 2.44 9.67 -16.19
CA MET A 126 2.91 11.01 -16.55
C MET A 126 2.72 11.32 -18.04
N VAL A 127 3.03 10.37 -18.94
CA VAL A 127 3.09 10.64 -20.38
C VAL A 127 1.74 10.44 -21.07
N ILE A 128 0.91 9.53 -20.57
CA ILE A 128 -0.35 9.15 -21.23
C ILE A 128 -1.55 9.62 -20.41
N VAL A 129 -1.58 9.28 -19.11
CA VAL A 129 -2.76 9.56 -18.28
C VAL A 129 -2.85 11.05 -17.93
N ALA A 130 -1.72 11.72 -17.68
CA ALA A 130 -1.73 13.14 -17.34
C ALA A 130 -2.29 14.01 -18.49
N PRO A 131 -1.82 13.90 -19.76
CA PRO A 131 -2.41 14.67 -20.86
C PRO A 131 -3.87 14.29 -21.11
N TRP A 132 -4.21 13.00 -21.03
CA TRP A 132 -5.60 12.55 -21.17
C TRP A 132 -6.54 13.17 -20.12
N LEU A 133 -6.10 13.25 -18.85
CA LEU A 133 -6.86 13.91 -17.80
C LEU A 133 -7.01 15.41 -18.05
N GLN A 134 -5.94 16.08 -18.51
CA GLN A 134 -5.98 17.51 -18.87
C GLN A 134 -7.02 17.78 -19.95
N GLU A 135 -7.00 17.02 -21.04
CA GLU A 135 -7.93 17.21 -22.17
C GLU A 135 -9.36 16.82 -21.80
N THR A 136 -9.55 15.77 -21.01
CA THR A 136 -10.89 15.25 -20.68
C THR A 136 -11.62 16.10 -19.64
N PHE A 137 -10.89 16.61 -18.64
CA PHE A 137 -11.47 17.34 -17.50
C PHE A 137 -11.19 18.85 -17.52
N ASP A 138 -10.50 19.36 -18.54
CA ASP A 138 -10.10 20.77 -18.68
C ASP A 138 -9.37 21.30 -17.44
N ILE A 139 -8.41 20.51 -16.94
CA ILE A 139 -7.63 20.81 -15.73
C ILE A 139 -6.23 21.33 -16.07
N ALA A 140 -5.71 22.21 -15.22
CA ALA A 140 -4.40 22.85 -15.45
C ALA A 140 -3.22 21.86 -15.46
N THR A 141 -3.27 20.81 -14.64
CA THR A 141 -2.23 19.78 -14.55
C THR A 141 -2.84 18.39 -14.45
N GLY A 142 -2.34 17.45 -15.26
CA GLY A 142 -2.65 16.04 -15.15
C GLY A 142 -1.80 15.33 -14.10
N LEU A 143 -0.80 16.01 -13.53
CA LEU A 143 0.01 15.52 -12.42
C LEU A 143 -0.67 15.96 -11.11
N ASN A 144 -1.53 15.10 -10.59
CA ASN A 144 -2.43 15.39 -9.48
C ASN A 144 -2.78 14.14 -8.67
N ILE A 145 -3.53 14.34 -7.59
CA ILE A 145 -4.00 13.26 -6.70
C ILE A 145 -4.79 12.19 -7.46
N ALA A 146 -5.67 12.57 -8.39
CA ALA A 146 -6.48 11.62 -9.15
C ALA A 146 -5.60 10.69 -9.99
N ASN A 147 -4.64 11.24 -10.74
CA ASN A 147 -3.70 10.44 -11.52
C ASN A 147 -2.90 9.48 -10.64
N ALA A 148 -2.31 10.00 -9.55
CA ALA A 148 -1.60 9.19 -8.56
C ALA A 148 -2.47 8.04 -8.01
N SER A 149 -3.70 8.33 -7.64
CA SER A 149 -4.62 7.34 -7.08
C SER A 149 -4.98 6.24 -8.08
N ILE A 150 -5.20 6.60 -9.36
CA ILE A 150 -5.50 5.64 -10.43
C ILE A 150 -4.28 4.74 -10.69
N MET A 151 -3.08 5.31 -10.77
CA MET A 151 -1.85 4.54 -11.01
C MET A 151 -1.52 3.60 -9.84
N LEU A 152 -1.70 4.06 -8.60
CA LEU A 152 -1.57 3.19 -7.42
C LEU A 152 -2.65 2.10 -7.39
N ALA A 153 -3.88 2.41 -7.81
CA ALA A 153 -4.93 1.42 -7.87
C ALA A 153 -4.62 0.34 -8.91
N PHE A 154 -4.14 0.72 -10.09
CA PHE A 154 -3.68 -0.21 -11.12
C PHE A 154 -2.60 -1.16 -10.60
N MET A 155 -1.69 -0.66 -9.76
CA MET A 155 -0.64 -1.45 -9.13
C MET A 155 -1.16 -2.36 -8.00
N ALA A 156 -2.14 -1.92 -7.22
CA ALA A 156 -2.68 -2.66 -6.08
C ALA A 156 -3.69 -3.75 -6.48
N VAL A 157 -4.47 -3.54 -7.55
CA VAL A 157 -5.49 -4.50 -8.03
C VAL A 157 -4.92 -5.90 -8.25
N PRO A 158 -3.78 -6.09 -8.94
CA PRO A 158 -3.25 -7.42 -9.17
C PRO A 158 -2.85 -8.16 -7.88
N THR A 159 -2.24 -7.45 -6.93
CA THR A 159 -1.87 -8.02 -5.62
C THR A 159 -3.10 -8.44 -4.82
N ILE A 160 -4.15 -7.60 -4.78
CA ILE A 160 -5.41 -7.95 -4.10
C ILE A 160 -6.05 -9.14 -4.81
N THR A 161 -6.10 -9.12 -6.15
CA THR A 161 -6.76 -10.17 -6.95
C THR A 161 -6.11 -11.53 -6.74
N SER A 162 -4.79 -11.63 -6.85
CA SER A 162 -4.05 -12.89 -6.77
C SER A 162 -4.19 -13.53 -5.38
N ILE A 163 -4.00 -12.75 -4.31
CA ILE A 163 -4.09 -13.27 -2.94
C ILE A 163 -5.53 -13.58 -2.56
N ALA A 164 -6.50 -12.76 -2.98
CA ALA A 164 -7.91 -13.02 -2.70
C ALA A 164 -8.44 -14.23 -3.48
N GLU A 165 -7.99 -14.45 -4.72
CA GLU A 165 -8.35 -15.63 -5.52
C GLU A 165 -7.87 -16.90 -4.82
N ASP A 166 -6.62 -16.93 -4.36
CA ASP A 166 -6.06 -18.09 -3.63
C ASP A 166 -6.83 -18.34 -2.32
N ALA A 167 -7.23 -17.27 -1.62
CA ALA A 167 -8.07 -17.39 -0.42
C ALA A 167 -9.45 -18.00 -0.73
N ILE A 168 -10.12 -17.55 -1.79
CA ILE A 168 -11.43 -18.08 -2.20
C ILE A 168 -11.30 -19.54 -2.67
N TYR A 169 -10.24 -19.84 -3.42
CA TYR A 169 -9.98 -21.18 -3.92
C TYR A 169 -9.65 -22.18 -2.81
N SER A 170 -9.14 -21.71 -1.66
CA SER A 170 -8.84 -22.56 -0.49
C SER A 170 -10.07 -23.06 0.26
N VAL A 171 -11.26 -22.48 0.02
CA VAL A 171 -12.51 -22.96 0.62
C VAL A 171 -12.80 -24.38 0.12
N PRO A 172 -13.13 -25.35 0.99
CA PRO A 172 -13.42 -26.73 0.58
C PRO A 172 -14.63 -26.84 -0.36
N ASN A 173 -14.56 -27.76 -1.33
CA ASN A 173 -15.68 -28.02 -2.25
C ASN A 173 -16.91 -28.60 -1.54
N ASP A 174 -16.72 -29.34 -0.46
CA ASP A 174 -17.80 -29.89 0.37
C ASP A 174 -18.77 -28.79 0.86
N MET A 175 -18.24 -27.59 1.18
CA MET A 175 -19.07 -26.45 1.57
C MET A 175 -19.92 -25.93 0.41
N ARG A 176 -19.38 -25.96 -0.82
CA ARG A 176 -20.11 -25.54 -2.03
C ARG A 176 -21.22 -26.55 -2.36
N GLU A 177 -20.89 -27.83 -2.33
CA GLU A 177 -21.82 -28.92 -2.61
C GLU A 177 -22.95 -28.99 -1.58
N ALA A 178 -22.64 -28.82 -0.28
CA ALA A 178 -23.64 -28.77 0.78
C ALA A 178 -24.62 -27.59 0.59
N SER A 179 -24.13 -26.41 0.24
CA SER A 179 -24.97 -25.24 -0.04
C SER A 179 -25.92 -25.49 -1.22
N LEU A 180 -25.41 -26.05 -2.31
CA LEU A 180 -26.21 -26.39 -3.50
C LEU A 180 -27.24 -27.50 -3.19
N ALA A 181 -26.88 -28.49 -2.37
CA ALA A 181 -27.79 -29.56 -1.94
C ALA A 181 -28.97 -29.06 -1.09
N LEU A 182 -28.78 -27.95 -0.36
CA LEU A 182 -29.85 -27.25 0.37
C LEU A 182 -30.74 -26.38 -0.54
N GLY A 183 -30.54 -26.42 -1.86
CA GLY A 183 -31.32 -25.68 -2.84
C GLY A 183 -30.86 -24.24 -3.06
N ALA A 184 -29.66 -23.87 -2.59
CA ALA A 184 -29.11 -22.53 -2.85
C ALA A 184 -28.67 -22.39 -4.32
N THR A 185 -28.76 -21.18 -4.86
CA THR A 185 -28.22 -20.86 -6.19
C THR A 185 -26.71 -20.63 -6.12
N HIS A 186 -26.01 -20.73 -7.25
CA HIS A 186 -24.57 -20.42 -7.32
C HIS A 186 -24.21 -19.05 -6.71
N TRP A 187 -24.99 -18.01 -7.01
CA TRP A 187 -24.78 -16.68 -6.42
C TRP A 187 -25.00 -16.62 -4.91
N GLN A 188 -25.98 -17.38 -4.41
CA GLN A 188 -26.21 -17.50 -2.97
C GLN A 188 -25.06 -18.24 -2.29
N THR A 189 -24.55 -19.32 -2.89
CA THR A 189 -23.38 -20.05 -2.39
C THR A 189 -22.14 -19.15 -2.34
N ILE A 190 -21.86 -18.40 -3.41
CA ILE A 190 -20.73 -17.45 -3.44
C ILE A 190 -20.89 -16.39 -2.33
N GLY A 191 -22.04 -15.71 -2.29
CA GLY A 191 -22.25 -14.57 -1.41
C GLY A 191 -22.44 -14.93 0.08
N ARG A 192 -22.99 -16.10 0.39
CA ARG A 192 -23.36 -16.49 1.77
C ARG A 192 -22.49 -17.58 2.38
N VAL A 193 -21.72 -18.31 1.57
CA VAL A 193 -20.87 -19.41 2.06
C VAL A 193 -19.42 -19.14 1.72
N VAL A 194 -19.08 -19.04 0.44
CA VAL A 194 -17.68 -18.96 -0.01
C VAL A 194 -17.02 -17.66 0.40
N VAL A 195 -17.60 -16.50 0.06
CA VAL A 195 -17.02 -15.19 0.39
C VAL A 195 -16.89 -15.01 1.90
N PRO A 196 -17.92 -15.31 2.73
CA PRO A 196 -17.78 -15.28 4.18
C PRO A 196 -16.68 -16.19 4.73
N ALA A 197 -16.55 -17.42 4.22
CA ALA A 197 -15.51 -18.35 4.63
C ALA A 197 -14.09 -17.87 4.25
N ALA A 198 -13.96 -17.21 3.09
CA ALA A 198 -12.70 -16.67 2.59
C ALA A 198 -12.34 -15.28 3.16
N LEU A 199 -13.22 -14.64 3.94
CA LEU A 199 -13.03 -13.27 4.46
C LEU A 199 -11.67 -13.03 5.15
N PRO A 200 -11.11 -13.95 5.95
CA PRO A 200 -9.79 -13.73 6.56
C PRO A 200 -8.69 -13.59 5.51
N GLY A 201 -8.70 -14.43 4.47
CA GLY A 201 -7.74 -14.35 3.38
C GLY A 201 -7.96 -13.15 2.47
N ILE A 202 -9.21 -12.81 2.15
CA ILE A 202 -9.55 -11.58 1.40
C ILE A 202 -9.11 -10.33 2.17
N SER A 203 -9.30 -10.33 3.50
CA SER A 203 -8.84 -9.22 4.34
C SER A 203 -7.32 -9.08 4.27
N THR A 204 -6.57 -10.18 4.39
CA THR A 204 -5.11 -10.17 4.23
C THR A 204 -4.68 -9.66 2.85
N ALA A 205 -5.37 -10.06 1.77
CA ALA A 205 -5.11 -9.58 0.41
C ALA A 205 -5.25 -8.06 0.30
N VAL A 206 -6.34 -7.51 0.83
CA VAL A 206 -6.62 -6.07 0.86
C VAL A 206 -5.56 -5.33 1.65
N ILE A 207 -5.16 -5.84 2.82
CA ILE A 207 -4.14 -5.21 3.67
C ILE A 207 -2.78 -5.16 2.96
N LEU A 208 -2.36 -6.26 2.35
CA LEU A 208 -1.10 -6.33 1.59
C LEU A 208 -1.12 -5.38 0.39
N GLY A 209 -2.25 -5.28 -0.32
CA GLY A 209 -2.43 -4.33 -1.42
C GLY A 209 -2.34 -2.87 -0.97
N MET A 210 -3.01 -2.51 0.13
CA MET A 210 -2.98 -1.14 0.67
C MET A 210 -1.60 -0.77 1.24
N ALA A 211 -0.95 -1.70 1.94
CA ALA A 211 0.40 -1.50 2.48
C ALA A 211 1.41 -1.16 1.37
N ARG A 212 1.24 -1.75 0.18
CA ARG A 212 2.03 -1.44 -1.01
C ARG A 212 1.77 0.00 -1.50
N SER A 213 0.52 0.46 -1.51
CA SER A 213 0.18 1.83 -1.93
C SER A 213 0.70 2.90 -0.96
N ILE A 214 0.67 2.66 0.35
CA ILE A 214 1.14 3.63 1.37
C ILE A 214 2.64 3.92 1.23
N GLY A 215 3.42 2.86 0.99
CA GLY A 215 4.87 2.94 0.83
C GLY A 215 5.32 3.23 -0.61
N GLU A 216 4.40 3.40 -1.55
CA GLU A 216 4.80 3.63 -2.94
C GLU A 216 5.49 4.99 -3.05
N THR A 217 6.64 4.98 -3.72
CA THR A 217 7.54 6.14 -3.75
C THR A 217 7.70 6.67 -5.17
N MET A 218 7.90 5.79 -6.15
CA MET A 218 8.26 6.23 -7.51
C MET A 218 7.04 6.65 -8.31
N VAL A 219 5.92 5.92 -8.20
CA VAL A 219 4.69 6.31 -8.90
C VAL A 219 4.26 7.70 -8.46
N VAL A 220 4.10 7.91 -7.15
CA VAL A 220 3.64 9.20 -6.61
C VAL A 220 4.62 10.34 -6.87
N LEU A 221 5.93 10.08 -6.82
CA LEU A 221 6.94 11.10 -7.18
C LEU A 221 6.75 11.60 -8.62
N MET A 222 6.43 10.69 -9.54
CA MET A 222 6.30 11.01 -10.96
C MET A 222 4.94 11.63 -11.31
N VAL A 223 3.84 11.19 -10.69
CA VAL A 223 2.49 11.54 -11.17
C VAL A 223 1.67 12.42 -10.23
N ALA A 224 2.07 12.61 -8.97
CA ALA A 224 1.26 13.38 -8.02
C ALA A 224 1.38 14.91 -8.17
N GLY A 225 2.34 15.39 -8.97
CA GLY A 225 2.55 16.82 -9.24
C GLY A 225 3.51 17.52 -8.28
N GLY A 226 3.81 16.90 -7.13
CA GLY A 226 4.90 17.32 -6.27
C GLY A 226 4.67 18.69 -5.62
N ALA A 227 3.45 19.11 -5.33
CA ALA A 227 3.21 20.32 -4.53
C ALA A 227 3.03 19.97 -3.04
N ALA A 228 3.83 20.56 -2.16
CA ALA A 228 3.68 20.41 -0.70
C ALA A 228 2.63 21.41 -0.15
N MET A 229 1.42 21.34 -0.70
CA MET A 229 0.29 22.20 -0.31
C MET A 229 -0.93 21.37 0.05
N LEU A 230 -1.80 21.91 0.91
CA LEU A 230 -3.04 21.22 1.26
C LEU A 230 -3.96 21.16 0.04
N PRO A 231 -4.34 19.96 -0.43
CA PRO A 231 -5.22 19.85 -1.58
C PRO A 231 -6.65 20.26 -1.21
N GLY A 232 -7.28 21.09 -2.04
CA GLY A 232 -8.70 21.41 -1.96
C GLY A 232 -9.56 20.52 -2.87
N SER A 233 -8.96 19.95 -3.91
CA SER A 233 -9.59 19.09 -4.91
C SER A 233 -8.75 17.84 -5.20
N ILE A 234 -9.39 16.80 -5.75
CA ILE A 234 -8.70 15.60 -6.26
C ILE A 234 -7.84 15.89 -7.50
N PHE A 235 -8.04 17.04 -8.15
CA PHE A 235 -7.26 17.49 -9.30
C PHE A 235 -6.09 18.39 -8.91
N ASP A 236 -5.91 18.65 -7.62
CA ASP A 236 -4.77 19.43 -7.15
C ASP A 236 -3.50 18.58 -7.12
N PRO A 237 -2.34 19.19 -7.39
CA PRO A 237 -1.06 18.54 -7.17
C PRO A 237 -0.83 18.29 -5.68
N SER A 238 -0.18 17.18 -5.36
CA SER A 238 0.21 16.82 -3.99
C SER A 238 1.61 16.21 -3.97
N ARG A 239 2.26 16.29 -2.81
CA ARG A 239 3.56 15.65 -2.54
C ARG A 239 3.44 14.73 -1.33
N PRO A 240 3.11 13.44 -1.53
CA PRO A 240 3.09 12.46 -0.44
C PRO A 240 4.43 12.36 0.31
N MET A 241 4.42 11.87 1.55
CA MET A 241 5.63 11.74 2.37
C MET A 241 6.75 10.92 1.69
N PRO A 242 6.50 9.73 1.08
CA PRO A 242 7.56 8.97 0.42
C PRO A 242 8.19 9.75 -0.73
N ALA A 243 7.38 10.45 -1.53
CA ALA A 243 7.84 11.28 -2.64
C ALA A 243 8.69 12.45 -2.16
N SER A 244 8.32 13.09 -1.05
CA SER A 244 9.09 14.21 -0.47
C SER A 244 10.48 13.77 -0.02
N ILE A 245 10.56 12.62 0.66
CA ILE A 245 11.84 12.03 1.08
C ILE A 245 12.69 11.70 -0.15
N ALA A 246 12.13 11.03 -1.14
CA ALA A 246 12.88 10.64 -2.34
C ALA A 246 13.32 11.82 -3.20
N ALA A 247 12.51 12.87 -3.30
CA ALA A 247 12.80 14.05 -4.10
C ALA A 247 13.93 14.89 -3.52
N GLU A 248 13.94 15.08 -2.19
CA GLU A 248 14.78 16.10 -1.57
C GLU A 248 15.99 15.52 -0.81
N MET A 249 15.99 14.23 -0.45
CA MET A 249 17.07 13.64 0.35
C MET A 249 18.43 13.71 -0.33
N ALA A 250 18.48 13.59 -1.66
CA ALA A 250 19.72 13.69 -2.42
C ALA A 250 20.24 15.14 -2.55
N GLU A 251 19.36 16.13 -2.35
CA GLU A 251 19.67 17.55 -2.50
C GLU A 251 19.95 18.24 -1.15
N ALA A 252 19.46 17.66 -0.05
CA ALA A 252 19.66 18.18 1.30
C ALA A 252 21.14 18.08 1.75
N PRO A 253 21.76 19.19 2.19
CA PRO A 253 23.13 19.14 2.71
C PRO A 253 23.23 18.22 3.93
N PHE A 254 24.29 17.41 3.99
CA PHE A 254 24.50 16.46 5.08
C PHE A 254 24.50 17.17 6.45
N ARG A 255 23.67 16.68 7.40
CA ARG A 255 23.46 17.27 8.74
C ARG A 255 22.95 18.71 8.77
N SER A 256 22.23 19.13 7.73
CA SER A 256 21.42 20.35 7.78
C SER A 256 20.08 20.11 8.48
N ASP A 257 19.39 21.18 8.86
CA ASP A 257 18.02 21.09 9.38
C ASP A 257 17.07 20.45 8.36
N HIS A 258 17.27 20.72 7.06
CA HIS A 258 16.51 20.08 5.98
C HIS A 258 16.73 18.56 5.95
N TYR A 259 17.98 18.11 6.12
CA TYR A 259 18.31 16.69 6.22
C TYR A 259 17.60 16.05 7.43
N HIS A 260 17.73 16.63 8.62
CA HIS A 260 17.09 16.12 9.83
C HIS A 260 15.56 16.13 9.73
N ALA A 261 14.97 17.15 9.10
CA ALA A 261 13.54 17.22 8.83
C ALA A 261 13.06 16.07 7.93
N LEU A 262 13.79 15.71 6.87
CA LEU A 262 13.44 14.58 6.01
C LEU A 262 13.51 13.24 6.75
N PHE A 263 14.50 13.05 7.64
CA PHE A 263 14.56 11.89 8.53
C PHE A 263 13.39 11.84 9.52
N ALA A 264 13.01 12.98 10.09
CA ALA A 264 11.83 13.10 10.94
C ALA A 264 10.53 12.79 10.16
N THR A 265 10.41 13.22 8.90
CA THR A 265 9.30 12.83 8.01
C THR A 265 9.27 11.31 7.80
N GLY A 266 10.44 10.69 7.61
CA GLY A 266 10.59 9.24 7.53
C GLY A 266 10.14 8.52 8.81
N LEU A 267 10.45 9.09 9.97
CA LEU A 267 10.00 8.58 11.26
C LEU A 267 8.48 8.64 11.40
N VAL A 268 7.86 9.76 10.99
CA VAL A 268 6.40 9.91 10.97
C VAL A 268 5.75 8.91 10.01
N LEU A 269 6.30 8.76 8.80
CA LEU A 269 5.83 7.78 7.82
C LEU A 269 5.94 6.34 8.36
N PHE A 270 7.03 6.00 9.06
CA PHE A 270 7.21 4.70 9.69
C PHE A 270 6.13 4.42 10.73
N PHE A 271 5.90 5.33 11.68
CA PHE A 271 4.86 5.18 12.68
C PHE A 271 3.46 5.14 12.09
N PHE A 272 3.21 5.96 11.07
CA PHE A 272 1.95 5.95 10.34
C PHE A 272 1.70 4.59 9.67
N THR A 273 2.72 4.06 8.98
CA THR A 273 2.64 2.75 8.31
C THR A 273 2.46 1.62 9.32
N LEU A 274 3.18 1.67 10.45
CA LEU A 274 3.06 0.69 11.53
C LEU A 274 1.67 0.73 12.18
N ALA A 275 1.15 1.92 12.47
CA ALA A 275 -0.20 2.10 13.02
C ALA A 275 -1.27 1.59 12.06
N PHE A 276 -1.15 1.93 10.77
CA PHE A 276 -2.06 1.44 9.73
C PHE A 276 -2.03 -0.09 9.64
N ASN A 277 -0.84 -0.68 9.55
CA ASN A 277 -0.68 -2.14 9.44
C ASN A 277 -1.18 -2.86 10.70
N ALA A 278 -0.94 -2.32 11.90
CA ALA A 278 -1.45 -2.87 13.15
C ALA A 278 -2.97 -2.83 13.22
N LEU A 279 -3.58 -1.69 12.86
CA LEU A 279 -5.03 -1.53 12.81
C LEU A 279 -5.66 -2.49 11.79
N ALA A 280 -5.07 -2.55 10.60
CA ALA A 280 -5.46 -3.44 9.53
C ALA A 280 -5.44 -4.91 9.98
N ALA A 281 -4.33 -5.36 10.59
CA ALA A 281 -4.18 -6.71 11.12
C ALA A 281 -5.22 -7.02 12.20
N TRP A 282 -5.44 -6.09 13.14
CA TRP A 282 -6.45 -6.23 14.19
C TRP A 282 -7.87 -6.40 13.62
N ILE A 283 -8.23 -5.64 12.57
CA ILE A 283 -9.52 -5.77 11.88
C ILE A 283 -9.65 -7.15 11.21
N ALA A 284 -8.60 -7.65 10.56
CA ALA A 284 -8.61 -8.96 9.91
C ALA A 284 -8.75 -10.11 10.93
N GLU A 285 -8.07 -10.01 12.06
CA GLU A 285 -8.08 -11.05 13.10
C GLU A 285 -9.45 -11.17 13.77
N LYS A 286 -10.14 -10.04 13.99
CA LYS A 286 -11.53 -10.04 14.47
C LYS A 286 -12.47 -10.78 13.52
N LYS A 287 -12.28 -10.67 12.20
CA LYS A 287 -13.10 -11.40 11.21
C LYS A 287 -12.81 -12.89 11.17
N LYS A 288 -11.57 -13.30 11.47
CA LYS A 288 -11.18 -14.72 11.58
C LYS A 288 -11.94 -15.44 12.71
N GLN A 289 -12.14 -14.78 13.85
CA GLN A 289 -12.88 -15.32 15.00
C GLN A 289 -14.38 -15.51 14.72
N VAL A 290 -14.98 -14.63 13.91
CA VAL A 290 -16.42 -14.75 13.57
C VAL A 290 -16.66 -15.93 12.62
N GLY A 291 -15.81 -16.14 11.61
CA GLY A 291 -15.96 -17.26 10.68
C GLY A 291 -15.74 -18.64 11.28
N THR A 292 -14.95 -18.73 12.36
CA THR A 292 -14.75 -19.98 13.12
C THR A 292 -15.83 -20.23 14.18
N ALA A 293 -16.52 -19.21 14.65
CA ALA A 293 -17.63 -19.35 15.59
C ALA A 293 -18.96 -19.77 14.93
N THR A 294 -19.05 -19.72 13.60
CA THR A 294 -20.23 -20.11 12.81
C THR A 294 -20.10 -21.46 12.09
N LEU A 295 -18.97 -22.14 12.25
CA LEU A 295 -18.75 -23.53 11.81
C LEU A 295 -18.90 -24.46 13.02
#